data_AF-A0AA91TKU8-F1
#
_entry.id   AF-A0AA91TKU8-F1
#
_cell.length_a   1.000
_cell.length_b   1.000
_cell.length_c   1.000
_cell.angle_alpha   90.00
_cell.angle_beta   90.00
_cell.angle_gamma   90.00
#
_symmetry.space_group_name_H-M   'P 1'
#
loop_
_entity.id
_entity.type
_entity.pdbx_description
1 polymer ?
#
loop_
_entity_poly.entity_id
_entity_poly.type
_entity_poly.pdbx_seq_one_letter_code
_entity_poly.pdbx_strand_id
1 'polypeptide(L)'
;MKKGMFFALAASSLLFSACSSDDAVVSTVGQNEAVQQIVLQVASSGDGLTTRAGRPLYSSQALQTIQHVRVIIYKDDATKTIVKDKLLNWKDSKTYDNHGRELTLTYKGDERLGEGNYKVMAVGYSDNSDYTYSLDVTGAAALTGNYSDITATLKAGKVAEEVFAGDAALTINADKKITNLTSGEEDGLDVTLHRQVAGSFGYFQNIPASVNGKAAATLRLVVRDKNDVLTFNNFNSSFTANGATGSTIKYYVNGSKSTSAATADAKFNNNEDGYVLYSIDLNTWFPGGDQNKDGLLNAEDTNWKHPDSVKTQVVKGSVFGSNFVIPFNYAKGKNTMELQLLDAKNNIIKTWTVSIPAADVNIDATNGNVADASPSIFNVVRNHMYNLGVKTSNGTTTDPDPNKPDPDPNKPDPDKPDPGKDEPEDLTKSQNLILKVNDNWEAIHKLELGD
;
A
#
# COMPACT_ATOMS: atom_id res chain seq x y z
N MET A 1 28.02 5.74 -38.03
CA MET A 1 26.77 6.55 -37.93
C MET A 1 25.61 5.62 -37.57
N LYS A 2 25.19 5.61 -36.32
CA LYS A 2 23.83 5.21 -35.88
C LYS A 2 23.52 6.11 -34.67
N LYS A 3 22.50 6.95 -34.83
CA LYS A 3 22.12 8.02 -33.90
C LYS A 3 21.52 7.42 -32.62
N GLY A 4 21.97 7.90 -31.47
CA GLY A 4 21.32 7.65 -30.18
C GLY A 4 20.00 8.39 -30.11
N MET A 5 18.97 7.70 -29.62
CA MET A 5 17.65 8.27 -29.35
C MET A 5 17.67 8.72 -27.88
N PHE A 6 17.78 10.04 -27.68
CA PHE A 6 17.50 10.67 -26.40
C PHE A 6 15.98 10.66 -26.20
N PHE A 7 15.51 10.02 -25.13
CA PHE A 7 14.13 10.13 -24.68
C PHE A 7 13.96 11.52 -24.06
N ALA A 8 13.18 12.37 -24.71
CA ALA A 8 12.74 13.65 -24.18
C ALA A 8 11.53 13.42 -23.26
N LEU A 9 11.56 14.01 -22.05
CA LEU A 9 10.36 14.23 -21.25
C LEU A 9 9.33 14.96 -22.09
N ALA A 10 8.09 14.48 -22.09
CA ALA A 10 6.99 15.19 -22.71
C ALA A 10 6.57 16.32 -21.76
N ALA A 11 6.78 17.57 -22.19
CA ALA A 11 6.20 18.74 -21.55
C ALA A 11 4.67 18.67 -21.68
N SER A 12 3.97 18.43 -20.58
CA SER A 12 2.52 18.54 -20.48
C SER A 12 2.15 20.02 -20.56
N SER A 13 1.85 20.48 -21.78
CA SER A 13 1.38 21.83 -22.03
C SER A 13 0.01 22.04 -21.38
N LEU A 14 -0.01 22.88 -20.35
CA LEU A 14 -1.16 23.32 -19.58
C LEU A 14 -2.31 23.82 -20.49
N LEU A 15 -3.38 23.01 -20.63
CA LEU A 15 -4.68 23.50 -21.10
C LEU A 15 -5.53 23.88 -19.89
N PHE A 16 -5.71 25.20 -19.72
CA PHE A 16 -6.58 25.79 -18.72
C PHE A 16 -8.03 25.33 -18.90
N SER A 17 -8.60 24.71 -17.87
CA SER A 17 -10.05 24.63 -17.69
C SER A 17 -10.39 25.31 -16.37
N ALA A 18 -10.78 26.57 -16.47
CA ALA A 18 -11.42 27.30 -15.38
C ALA A 18 -12.89 26.85 -15.31
N CYS A 19 -13.32 26.34 -14.16
CA CYS A 19 -14.73 26.20 -13.82
C CYS A 19 -14.94 26.69 -12.40
N SER A 20 -15.31 27.97 -12.28
CA SER A 20 -16.34 28.43 -11.35
C SER A 20 -16.95 29.71 -11.90
N SER A 21 -18.25 29.84 -11.69
CA SER A 21 -19.23 30.61 -12.47
C SER A 21 -19.18 32.13 -12.29
N ASP A 22 -19.48 32.77 -13.43
CA ASP A 22 -20.09 34.07 -13.71
C ASP A 22 -19.27 35.38 -13.68
N ASP A 23 -19.37 36.01 -14.87
CA ASP A 23 -19.21 37.41 -15.28
C ASP A 23 -17.79 37.99 -15.50
N ALA A 24 -17.30 37.90 -16.73
CA ALA A 24 -17.28 39.04 -17.66
C ALA A 24 -16.23 38.88 -18.79
N VAL A 25 -16.71 39.01 -20.02
CA VAL A 25 -16.11 39.66 -21.21
C VAL A 25 -14.61 39.41 -21.51
N VAL A 26 -14.42 38.77 -22.67
CA VAL A 26 -13.18 38.60 -23.42
C VAL A 26 -12.29 39.86 -23.43
N SER A 27 -11.10 39.76 -22.86
CA SER A 27 -9.92 40.50 -23.32
C SER A 27 -8.92 39.50 -23.90
N THR A 28 -8.56 39.67 -25.17
CA THR A 28 -7.60 38.85 -25.91
C THR A 28 -6.14 39.25 -25.63
N VAL A 29 -5.85 39.70 -24.40
CA VAL A 29 -4.47 39.97 -23.93
C VAL A 29 -4.40 39.61 -22.45
N GLY A 30 -3.99 38.38 -22.12
CA GLY A 30 -4.12 37.82 -20.76
C GLY A 30 -2.87 37.11 -20.28
N GLN A 31 -1.91 37.91 -19.80
CA GLN A 31 -0.87 37.65 -18.79
C GLN A 31 -0.35 36.20 -18.61
N ASN A 32 0.93 35.99 -18.98
CA ASN A 32 1.80 35.02 -18.30
C ASN A 32 2.02 35.49 -16.85
N GLU A 33 1.00 35.37 -16.00
CA GLU A 33 1.18 35.62 -14.56
C GLU A 33 2.15 34.58 -14.03
N ALA A 34 3.25 35.04 -13.41
CA ALA A 34 4.23 34.15 -12.82
C ALA A 34 3.59 33.39 -11.63
N VAL A 35 3.69 32.06 -11.66
CA VAL A 35 3.05 31.14 -10.69
C VAL A 35 4.08 30.37 -9.86
N GLN A 36 3.62 29.68 -8.81
CA GLN A 36 4.35 28.59 -8.16
C GLN A 36 3.44 27.37 -8.18
N GLN A 37 3.94 26.22 -8.64
CA GLN A 37 3.18 24.98 -8.70
C GLN A 37 3.78 23.90 -7.81
N ILE A 38 2.90 23.22 -7.08
CA ILE A 38 3.22 21.97 -6.37
C ILE A 38 2.43 20.87 -7.07
N VAL A 39 3.13 19.93 -7.67
CA VAL A 39 2.55 18.80 -8.38
C VAL A 39 2.59 17.60 -7.45
N LEU A 40 1.44 17.23 -6.89
CA LEU A 40 1.33 16.02 -6.09
C LEU A 40 1.25 14.83 -7.04
N GLN A 41 2.05 13.80 -6.80
CA GLN A 41 2.07 12.60 -7.61
C GLN A 41 1.90 11.36 -6.73
N VAL A 42 1.14 10.39 -7.21
CA VAL A 42 1.13 9.04 -6.64
C VAL A 42 1.42 8.08 -7.79
N ALA A 43 2.55 7.39 -7.71
CA ALA A 43 2.94 6.39 -8.70
C ALA A 43 1.90 5.24 -8.77
N SER A 44 1.48 4.90 -9.99
CA SER A 44 0.71 3.71 -10.36
C SER A 44 1.22 3.14 -11.68
N SER A 45 1.96 2.05 -11.66
CA SER A 45 2.62 1.41 -12.79
C SER A 45 1.90 0.15 -13.29
N GLY A 46 0.60 0.07 -13.11
CA GLY A 46 -0.22 -0.97 -13.73
C GLY A 46 -1.46 -0.35 -14.36
N ASP A 47 -2.12 -1.11 -15.23
CA ASP A 47 -3.36 -0.68 -15.92
C ASP A 47 -4.49 -0.23 -14.95
N GLY A 48 -4.36 -0.50 -13.64
CA GLY A 48 -5.25 -0.06 -12.57
C GLY A 48 -5.12 1.42 -12.20
N LEU A 49 -5.66 2.30 -13.03
CA LEU A 49 -5.55 3.77 -12.94
C LEU A 49 -6.62 4.46 -12.08
N THR A 50 -6.94 3.91 -10.91
CA THR A 50 -8.09 4.38 -10.12
C THR A 50 -7.83 4.56 -8.63
N THR A 51 -8.52 5.54 -8.05
CA THR A 51 -8.48 5.88 -6.61
C THR A 51 -9.78 5.42 -5.94
N ARG A 52 -9.72 4.86 -4.73
CA ARG A 52 -10.84 4.12 -4.11
C ARG A 52 -10.95 4.32 -2.59
N ALA A 53 -12.12 4.15 -1.98
CA ALA A 53 -12.28 4.16 -0.52
C ALA A 53 -12.00 2.81 0.19
N GLY A 54 -11.53 2.90 1.45
CA GLY A 54 -11.07 1.85 2.37
C GLY A 54 -11.62 0.45 2.15
N ARG A 55 -10.77 -0.45 1.63
CA ARG A 55 -11.10 -1.83 1.27
C ARG A 55 -10.07 -2.83 1.80
N PRO A 56 -10.41 -4.12 1.83
CA PRO A 56 -9.43 -5.21 1.93
C PRO A 56 -8.52 -5.31 0.69
N LEU A 57 -7.31 -5.82 0.90
CA LEU A 57 -6.27 -6.03 -0.10
C LEU A 57 -6.55 -7.30 -0.94
N TYR A 58 -6.97 -7.15 -2.19
CA TYR A 58 -7.46 -8.29 -2.99
C TYR A 58 -6.46 -8.90 -3.99
N SER A 59 -5.32 -8.26 -4.22
CA SER A 59 -4.29 -8.72 -5.15
C SER A 59 -3.03 -7.86 -4.98
N SER A 60 -1.98 -8.16 -5.74
CA SER A 60 -0.84 -7.25 -5.93
C SER A 60 -1.07 -6.17 -6.99
N GLN A 61 -2.27 -6.05 -7.55
CA GLN A 61 -2.61 -5.02 -8.52
C GLN A 61 -2.45 -3.62 -7.92
N ALA A 62 -2.05 -2.71 -8.81
CA ALA A 62 -1.74 -1.32 -8.61
C ALA A 62 -2.93 -0.39 -8.25
N LEU A 63 -3.87 -0.80 -7.39
CA LEU A 63 -5.03 0.04 -7.04
C LEU A 63 -4.71 0.93 -5.82
N GLN A 64 -5.13 2.18 -5.83
CA GLN A 64 -4.86 3.16 -4.77
C GLN A 64 -6.13 3.53 -4.01
N THR A 65 -6.00 3.81 -2.71
CA THR A 65 -7.16 4.09 -1.85
C THR A 65 -7.20 5.54 -1.30
N ILE A 66 -7.02 6.55 -2.16
CA ILE A 66 -6.93 7.97 -1.74
C ILE A 66 -8.18 8.77 -2.14
N GLN A 67 -8.82 9.46 -1.20
CA GLN A 67 -9.95 10.39 -1.47
C GLN A 67 -9.58 11.83 -1.16
N HIS A 68 -8.74 12.02 -0.15
CA HIS A 68 -8.34 13.32 0.32
C HIS A 68 -6.82 13.42 0.33
N VAL A 69 -6.30 14.61 0.02
CA VAL A 69 -4.90 14.94 0.30
C VAL A 69 -4.84 16.23 1.10
N ARG A 70 -4.12 16.20 2.22
CA ARG A 70 -3.75 17.40 2.96
C ARG A 70 -2.31 17.76 2.63
N VAL A 71 -2.10 18.95 2.07
CA VAL A 71 -0.78 19.54 1.84
C VAL A 71 -0.47 20.53 2.94
N ILE A 72 0.75 20.49 3.46
CA ILE A 72 1.28 21.36 4.51
C ILE A 72 2.60 21.91 4.00
N ILE A 73 2.78 23.23 4.05
CA ILE A 73 4.05 23.88 3.76
C ILE A 73 4.51 24.56 5.04
N TYR A 74 5.73 24.26 5.45
CA TYR A 74 6.34 24.82 6.65
C TYR A 74 7.76 25.30 6.36
N LYS A 75 8.26 26.25 7.17
CA LYS A 75 9.63 26.74 7.06
C LYS A 75 10.63 25.63 7.34
N ASP A 76 11.65 25.48 6.50
CA ASP A 76 12.74 24.53 6.75
C ASP A 76 13.81 25.16 7.65
N ASP A 77 13.38 25.50 8.86
CA ASP A 77 14.23 26.03 9.92
C ASP A 77 13.90 25.35 11.26
N ALA A 78 14.59 25.74 12.33
CA ALA A 78 14.38 25.15 13.65
C ALA A 78 12.95 25.35 14.19
N THR A 79 12.20 26.33 13.70
CA THR A 79 10.82 26.60 14.13
C THR A 79 9.82 25.69 13.43
N LYS A 80 10.09 25.27 12.18
CA LYS A 80 9.13 24.50 11.37
C LYS A 80 7.73 25.12 11.32
N THR A 81 7.65 26.45 11.32
CA THR A 81 6.35 27.15 11.34
C THR A 81 5.56 26.84 10.06
N ILE A 82 4.30 26.42 10.20
CA ILE A 82 3.38 26.17 9.08
C ILE A 82 3.01 27.53 8.47
N VAL A 83 3.24 27.66 7.17
CA VAL A 83 2.98 28.89 6.40
C VAL A 83 1.80 28.74 5.45
N LYS A 84 1.49 27.52 5.01
CA LYS A 84 0.31 27.19 4.20
C LYS A 84 -0.18 25.79 4.51
N ASP A 85 -1.47 25.58 4.36
CA ASP A 85 -2.07 24.27 4.27
C ASP A 85 -3.19 24.27 3.23
N LYS A 86 -3.47 23.10 2.66
CA LYS A 86 -4.58 22.91 1.72
C LYS A 86 -5.15 21.51 1.82
N LEU A 87 -6.45 21.42 2.07
CA LEU A 87 -7.21 20.19 1.90
C LEU A 87 -7.70 20.09 0.45
N LEU A 88 -7.45 18.95 -0.19
CA LEU A 88 -7.76 18.67 -1.58
C LEU A 88 -8.62 17.44 -1.72
N ASN A 89 -9.51 17.45 -2.70
CA ASN A 89 -10.24 16.27 -3.14
C ASN A 89 -9.43 15.55 -4.21
N TRP A 90 -8.95 14.34 -3.89
CA TRP A 90 -8.12 13.57 -4.81
C TRP A 90 -8.91 13.04 -6.01
N LYS A 91 -10.24 13.07 -5.99
CA LYS A 91 -11.07 12.76 -7.17
C LYS A 91 -10.83 13.75 -8.32
N ASP A 92 -10.29 14.94 -8.03
CA ASP A 92 -9.96 15.96 -9.03
C ASP A 92 -8.58 15.72 -9.69
N SER A 93 -7.82 14.72 -9.22
CA SER A 93 -6.55 14.34 -9.82
C SER A 93 -6.72 13.83 -11.26
N LYS A 94 -5.68 13.95 -12.08
CA LYS A 94 -5.66 13.50 -13.48
C LYS A 94 -4.62 12.39 -13.66
N THR A 95 -4.82 11.54 -14.66
CA THR A 95 -3.81 10.56 -15.07
C THR A 95 -2.65 11.26 -15.76
N TYR A 96 -1.41 10.83 -15.49
CA TYR A 96 -0.23 11.31 -16.21
C TYR A 96 0.61 10.12 -16.71
N ASP A 97 1.07 10.22 -17.95
CA ASP A 97 2.08 9.38 -18.62
C ASP A 97 1.98 7.85 -18.49
N ASN A 98 0.82 7.27 -18.20
CA ASN A 98 0.62 5.83 -17.86
C ASN A 98 1.30 5.38 -16.56
N HIS A 99 1.74 6.31 -15.69
CA HIS A 99 2.53 6.01 -14.49
C HIS A 99 1.89 6.46 -13.17
N GLY A 100 0.69 7.04 -13.18
CA GLY A 100 0.02 7.42 -11.94
C GLY A 100 -1.05 8.49 -12.08
N ARG A 101 -1.35 9.13 -10.96
CA ARG A 101 -2.24 10.30 -10.89
C ARG A 101 -1.52 11.48 -10.28
N GLU A 102 -1.84 12.66 -10.81
CA GLU A 102 -1.31 13.93 -10.36
C GLU A 102 -2.40 14.92 -9.99
N LEU A 103 -2.09 15.83 -9.07
CA LEU A 103 -2.93 16.98 -8.75
C LEU A 103 -2.05 18.20 -8.48
N THR A 104 -2.25 19.25 -9.26
CA THR A 104 -1.46 20.48 -9.17
C THR A 104 -2.12 21.53 -8.30
N LEU A 105 -1.40 22.00 -7.27
CA LEU A 105 -1.74 23.23 -6.55
C LEU A 105 -1.00 24.39 -7.19
N THR A 106 -1.71 25.46 -7.53
CA THR A 106 -1.12 26.67 -8.12
C THR A 106 -1.29 27.84 -7.17
N TYR A 107 -0.20 28.55 -6.87
CA TYR A 107 -0.22 29.83 -6.16
C TYR A 107 0.08 30.98 -7.13
N LYS A 108 -0.77 32.01 -7.10
CA LYS A 108 -0.65 33.20 -7.96
C LYS A 108 -0.56 34.48 -7.13
N GLY A 109 -0.01 35.55 -7.71
CA GLY A 109 0.04 36.88 -7.09
C GLY A 109 0.55 36.85 -5.65
N ASP A 110 -0.24 37.37 -4.72
CA ASP A 110 0.07 37.44 -3.29
C ASP A 110 -0.02 36.09 -2.56
N GLU A 111 -0.59 35.06 -3.18
CA GLU A 111 -0.59 33.71 -2.62
C GLU A 111 0.79 33.03 -2.75
N ARG A 112 1.68 33.54 -3.61
CA ARG A 112 3.02 32.97 -3.78
C ARG A 112 3.85 33.15 -2.52
N LEU A 113 4.59 32.11 -2.16
CA LEU A 113 5.57 32.14 -1.07
C LEU A 113 6.68 33.13 -1.40
N GLY A 114 7.13 33.86 -0.39
CA GLY A 114 8.31 34.72 -0.47
C GLY A 114 9.61 33.91 -0.43
N GLU A 115 10.74 34.60 -0.65
CA GLU A 115 12.08 34.02 -0.56
C GLU A 115 12.28 33.22 0.73
N GLY A 116 12.90 32.04 0.61
CA GLY A 116 13.20 31.19 1.74
C GLY A 116 13.24 29.70 1.40
N ASN A 117 13.60 28.91 2.41
CA ASN A 117 13.58 27.45 2.36
C ASN A 117 12.38 26.93 3.14
N TYR A 118 11.65 26.01 2.51
CA TYR A 118 10.45 25.40 3.03
C TYR A 118 10.51 23.89 2.78
N LYS A 119 9.63 23.16 3.47
CA LYS A 119 9.28 21.79 3.11
C LYS A 119 7.80 21.68 2.84
N VAL A 120 7.48 20.88 1.82
CA VAL A 120 6.11 20.45 1.51
C VAL A 120 5.94 19.04 2.06
N MET A 121 4.85 18.82 2.80
CA MET A 121 4.43 17.52 3.31
C MET A 121 3.01 17.25 2.80
N ALA A 122 2.78 16.08 2.23
CA ALA A 122 1.47 15.68 1.73
C ALA A 122 1.03 14.35 2.36
N VAL A 123 -0.22 14.27 2.82
CA VAL A 123 -0.82 13.06 3.39
C VAL A 123 -2.09 12.74 2.60
N GLY A 124 -2.12 11.57 1.96
CA GLY A 124 -3.26 11.02 1.24
C GLY A 124 -3.99 9.96 2.07
N TYR A 125 -5.30 10.12 2.25
CA TYR A 125 -6.12 9.25 3.10
C TYR A 125 -7.53 9.04 2.53
N SER A 126 -8.24 8.07 3.10
CA SER A 126 -9.57 7.64 2.69
C SER A 126 -10.70 8.40 3.41
N ASP A 127 -11.91 8.35 2.84
CA ASP A 127 -13.12 8.81 3.53
C ASP A 127 -13.34 7.98 4.81
N ASN A 128 -13.72 8.65 5.91
CA ASN A 128 -13.96 8.00 7.21
C ASN A 128 -12.79 7.14 7.71
N SER A 129 -11.56 7.57 7.42
CA SER A 129 -10.35 6.80 7.74
C SER A 129 -10.36 6.16 9.12
N ASP A 130 -9.86 4.93 9.20
CA ASP A 130 -9.73 4.16 10.44
C ASP A 130 -8.56 4.66 11.32
N TYR A 131 -7.84 5.69 10.88
CA TYR A 131 -6.79 6.35 11.63
C TYR A 131 -7.26 7.67 12.26
N THR A 132 -6.65 8.01 13.39
CA THR A 132 -6.63 9.36 13.96
C THR A 132 -5.27 9.98 13.65
N TYR A 133 -5.27 11.12 12.96
CA TYR A 133 -4.05 11.80 12.54
C TYR A 133 -3.67 12.91 13.51
N SER A 134 -2.38 13.03 13.84
CA SER A 134 -1.85 14.20 14.55
C SER A 134 -2.03 15.47 13.70
N LEU A 135 -1.99 16.64 14.34
CA LEU A 135 -2.17 17.94 13.68
C LEU A 135 -3.54 18.09 12.99
N ASP A 136 -4.51 17.22 13.30
CA ASP A 136 -5.85 17.25 12.74
C ASP A 136 -5.86 17.30 11.20
N VAL A 137 -5.01 16.48 10.56
CA VAL A 137 -4.88 16.39 9.09
C VAL A 137 -6.23 16.21 8.38
N THR A 138 -7.17 15.51 9.03
CA THR A 138 -8.52 15.24 8.53
C THR A 138 -9.53 16.36 8.81
N GLY A 139 -9.18 17.34 9.65
CA GLY A 139 -10.06 18.43 10.04
C GLY A 139 -10.20 19.50 8.97
N ALA A 140 -11.37 20.17 8.95
CA ALA A 140 -11.66 21.25 8.00
C ALA A 140 -10.98 22.59 8.34
N ALA A 141 -10.54 22.77 9.58
CA ALA A 141 -9.87 23.99 10.01
C ALA A 141 -8.46 24.10 9.43
N ALA A 142 -7.98 25.32 9.19
CA ALA A 142 -6.61 25.57 8.75
C ALA A 142 -5.60 25.04 9.79
N LEU A 143 -4.51 24.44 9.32
CA LEU A 143 -3.45 23.96 10.22
C LEU A 143 -2.55 25.13 10.58
N THR A 144 -2.27 25.29 11.87
CA THR A 144 -1.46 26.39 12.38
C THR A 144 -0.42 25.88 13.38
N GLY A 145 0.56 26.71 13.71
CA GLY A 145 1.63 26.37 14.65
C GLY A 145 2.86 25.78 13.95
N ASN A 146 3.53 24.86 14.63
CA ASN A 146 4.79 24.27 14.19
C ASN A 146 4.58 22.83 13.73
N TYR A 147 5.19 22.47 12.62
CA TYR A 147 5.14 21.11 12.09
C TYR A 147 5.97 20.15 12.96
N SER A 148 5.36 19.00 13.24
CA SER A 148 6.01 17.78 13.71
C SER A 148 5.67 16.65 12.75
N ASP A 149 6.50 15.60 12.71
CA ASP A 149 6.21 14.41 11.90
C ASP A 149 4.79 13.92 12.19
N ILE A 150 4.00 13.79 11.13
CA ILE A 150 2.61 13.39 11.26
C ILE A 150 2.54 11.93 11.67
N THR A 151 1.74 11.64 12.69
CA THR A 151 1.40 10.27 13.06
C THR A 151 -0.04 9.94 12.69
N ALA A 152 -0.27 8.68 12.35
CA ALA A 152 -1.60 8.11 12.13
C ALA A 152 -1.77 6.92 13.08
N THR A 153 -2.62 7.08 14.10
CA THR A 153 -2.89 6.05 15.11
C THR A 153 -4.18 5.31 14.76
N LEU A 154 -4.10 4.00 14.62
CA LEU A 154 -5.25 3.15 14.28
C LEU A 154 -6.29 3.21 15.41
N LYS A 155 -7.55 3.44 15.05
CA LYS A 155 -8.65 3.48 16.00
C LYS A 155 -8.89 2.09 16.60
N ALA A 156 -9.32 2.05 17.86
CA ALA A 156 -9.57 0.80 18.56
C ALA A 156 -10.57 -0.10 17.81
N GLY A 157 -10.24 -1.39 17.70
CA GLY A 157 -11.07 -2.39 17.02
C GLY A 157 -11.11 -2.26 15.48
N LYS A 158 -10.30 -1.36 14.91
CA LYS A 158 -10.18 -1.21 13.45
C LYS A 158 -9.02 -2.01 12.90
N VAL A 159 -9.01 -2.13 11.58
CA VAL A 159 -8.01 -2.84 10.80
C VAL A 159 -7.25 -1.79 9.98
N ALA A 160 -5.95 -1.99 9.78
CA ALA A 160 -5.14 -1.08 8.99
C ALA A 160 -5.70 -0.95 7.56
N GLU A 161 -5.65 0.26 7.02
CA GLU A 161 -6.00 0.57 5.65
C GLU A 161 -4.84 1.27 4.95
N GLU A 162 -4.94 1.47 3.64
CA GLU A 162 -3.96 2.25 2.91
C GLU A 162 -3.95 3.72 3.33
N VAL A 163 -2.74 4.25 3.48
CA VAL A 163 -2.48 5.68 3.66
C VAL A 163 -1.17 6.01 2.95
N PHE A 164 -1.13 7.18 2.34
CA PHE A 164 -0.04 7.63 1.50
C PHE A 164 0.56 8.91 2.07
N ALA A 165 1.86 9.07 1.92
CA ALA A 165 2.54 10.27 2.37
C ALA A 165 3.85 10.50 1.60
N GLY A 166 4.24 11.76 1.48
CA GLY A 166 5.46 12.18 0.80
C GLY A 166 5.85 13.60 1.17
N ASP A 167 7.12 13.92 0.94
CA ASP A 167 7.65 15.25 1.17
C ASP A 167 8.57 15.71 0.03
N ALA A 168 8.79 17.03 -0.03
CA ALA A 168 9.79 17.64 -0.89
C ALA A 168 10.36 18.90 -0.25
N ALA A 169 11.64 19.16 -0.48
CA ALA A 169 12.23 20.46 -0.21
C ALA A 169 11.67 21.49 -1.20
N LEU A 170 11.47 22.74 -0.76
CA LEU A 170 10.99 23.83 -1.60
C LEU A 170 11.84 25.08 -1.32
N THR A 171 12.63 25.49 -2.29
CA THR A 171 13.46 26.70 -2.20
C THR A 171 12.93 27.77 -3.14
N ILE A 172 12.69 28.94 -2.57
CA ILE A 172 12.17 30.12 -3.27
C ILE A 172 13.23 31.22 -3.27
N ASN A 173 13.55 31.79 -4.43
CA ASN A 173 14.47 32.92 -4.55
C ASN A 173 13.78 34.30 -4.36
N ALA A 174 14.57 35.37 -4.39
CA ALA A 174 14.09 36.76 -4.27
C ALA A 174 13.01 37.16 -5.31
N ASP A 175 13.02 36.55 -6.50
CA ASP A 175 12.00 36.75 -7.55
C ASP A 175 10.73 35.88 -7.33
N LYS A 176 10.62 35.25 -6.16
CA LYS A 176 9.58 34.29 -5.78
C LYS A 176 9.53 33.05 -6.68
N LYS A 177 10.59 32.69 -7.38
CA LYS A 177 10.63 31.48 -8.24
C LYS A 177 11.11 30.27 -7.45
N ILE A 178 10.56 29.09 -7.77
CA ILE A 178 11.08 27.82 -7.29
C ILE A 178 12.45 27.59 -7.95
N THR A 179 13.49 27.32 -7.17
CA THR A 179 14.84 27.11 -7.72
C THR A 179 15.21 25.63 -7.85
N ASN A 180 14.54 24.76 -7.11
CA ASN A 180 14.73 23.32 -7.13
C ASN A 180 13.58 22.64 -7.88
N LEU A 181 13.33 23.13 -9.10
CA LEU A 181 12.28 22.64 -9.99
C LEU A 181 12.46 21.15 -10.28
N THR A 182 11.34 20.47 -10.52
CA THR A 182 11.35 19.17 -11.17
C THR A 182 11.98 19.31 -12.56
N SER A 183 12.82 18.34 -12.95
CA SER A 183 13.46 18.34 -14.26
C SER A 183 12.41 18.38 -15.38
N GLY A 184 12.42 19.43 -16.21
CA GLY A 184 11.48 19.59 -17.34
C GLY A 184 10.31 20.53 -17.07
N GLU A 185 10.11 20.98 -15.83
CA GLU A 185 9.08 21.94 -15.43
C GLU A 185 9.66 23.36 -15.33
N GLU A 186 8.87 24.37 -15.72
CA GLU A 186 9.28 25.79 -15.60
C GLU A 186 8.95 26.40 -14.24
N ASP A 187 7.85 25.96 -13.59
CA ASP A 187 7.33 26.54 -12.33
C ASP A 187 6.90 25.49 -11.28
N GLY A 188 7.15 24.20 -11.52
CA GLY A 188 6.66 23.07 -10.73
C GLY A 188 7.68 22.37 -9.82
N LEU A 189 7.23 21.99 -8.63
CA LEU A 189 7.90 21.05 -7.71
C LEU A 189 7.05 19.79 -7.53
N ASP A 190 7.64 18.63 -7.75
CA ASP A 190 6.98 17.34 -7.56
C ASP A 190 7.05 16.89 -6.09
N VAL A 191 5.92 16.37 -5.60
CA VAL A 191 5.83 15.69 -4.31
C VAL A 191 5.25 14.30 -4.55
N THR A 192 6.11 13.29 -4.52
CA THR A 192 5.69 11.89 -4.70
C THR A 192 5.23 11.31 -3.36
N LEU A 193 3.97 10.89 -3.29
CA LEU A 193 3.42 10.20 -2.14
C LEU A 193 3.58 8.68 -2.31
N HIS A 194 4.10 8.05 -1.27
CA HIS A 194 4.27 6.59 -1.20
C HIS A 194 3.36 5.98 -0.15
N ARG A 195 2.97 4.73 -0.36
CA ARG A 195 2.20 3.97 0.64
C ARG A 195 3.01 3.83 1.93
N GLN A 196 2.36 4.07 3.06
CA GLN A 196 3.01 4.04 4.37
C GLN A 196 2.77 2.75 5.15
N VAL A 197 1.93 1.85 4.63
CA VAL A 197 1.68 0.50 5.17
C VAL A 197 2.32 -0.57 4.28
N ALA A 198 2.52 -1.76 4.85
CA ALA A 198 2.79 -2.98 4.08
C ALA A 198 1.46 -3.66 3.70
N GLY A 199 1.50 -4.59 2.75
CA GLY A 199 0.36 -5.45 2.42
C GLY A 199 0.68 -6.92 2.63
N SER A 200 -0.32 -7.72 2.97
CA SER A 200 -0.17 -9.18 3.03
C SER A 200 -1.47 -9.88 2.66
N PHE A 201 -1.38 -10.88 1.78
CA PHE A 201 -2.47 -11.82 1.55
C PHE A 201 -2.00 -13.28 1.58
N GLY A 202 -2.96 -14.17 1.79
CA GLY A 202 -2.82 -15.60 1.62
C GLY A 202 -3.89 -16.11 0.66
N TYR A 203 -3.44 -16.86 -0.33
CA TYR A 203 -4.26 -17.45 -1.37
C TYR A 203 -3.86 -18.92 -1.50
N PHE A 204 -4.74 -19.85 -1.15
CA PHE A 204 -4.36 -21.26 -0.89
C PHE A 204 -5.29 -22.26 -1.54
N GLN A 205 -4.75 -23.42 -1.91
CA GLN A 205 -5.50 -24.60 -2.40
C GLN A 205 -4.94 -25.88 -1.75
N ASN A 206 -5.67 -26.99 -1.91
CA ASN A 206 -5.29 -28.31 -1.39
C ASN A 206 -4.98 -28.30 0.12
N ILE A 207 -5.89 -27.71 0.90
CA ILE A 207 -5.72 -27.55 2.34
C ILE A 207 -6.01 -28.90 3.01
N PRO A 208 -5.19 -29.42 3.94
CA PRO A 208 -5.52 -30.64 4.66
C PRO A 208 -6.88 -30.55 5.36
N ALA A 209 -7.80 -31.46 5.05
CA ALA A 209 -9.14 -31.47 5.64
C ALA A 209 -9.12 -31.91 7.12
N SER A 210 -8.12 -32.70 7.50
CA SER A 210 -7.85 -33.07 8.88
C SER A 210 -6.38 -33.36 9.12
N VAL A 211 -5.93 -33.20 10.37
CA VAL A 211 -4.58 -33.57 10.79
C VAL A 211 -4.70 -34.36 12.09
N ASN A 212 -4.13 -35.57 12.14
CA ASN A 212 -4.18 -36.46 13.30
C ASN A 212 -5.62 -36.69 13.83
N GLY A 213 -6.58 -36.87 12.92
CA GLY A 213 -7.99 -37.11 13.26
C GLY A 213 -8.78 -35.88 13.71
N LYS A 214 -8.17 -34.68 13.71
CA LYS A 214 -8.86 -33.41 13.99
C LYS A 214 -9.18 -32.69 12.69
N ALA A 215 -10.46 -32.41 12.46
CA ALA A 215 -10.90 -31.66 11.29
C ALA A 215 -10.38 -30.22 11.30
N ALA A 216 -9.94 -29.74 10.15
CA ALA A 216 -9.55 -28.36 9.93
C ALA A 216 -10.78 -27.46 9.88
N ALA A 217 -10.70 -26.30 10.56
CA ALA A 217 -11.77 -25.31 10.61
C ALA A 217 -11.29 -23.90 10.25
N THR A 218 -10.05 -23.56 10.57
CA THR A 218 -9.52 -22.22 10.32
C THR A 218 -8.09 -22.28 9.81
N LEU A 219 -7.82 -21.52 8.76
CA LEU A 219 -6.46 -21.23 8.28
C LEU A 219 -6.15 -19.77 8.60
N ARG A 220 -5.07 -19.50 9.33
CA ARG A 220 -4.70 -18.13 9.72
C ARG A 220 -3.20 -17.89 9.64
N LEU A 221 -2.83 -16.64 9.37
CA LEU A 221 -1.45 -16.19 9.46
C LEU A 221 -1.25 -15.40 10.76
N VAL A 222 -0.23 -15.76 11.53
CA VAL A 222 0.14 -15.13 12.79
C VAL A 222 1.50 -14.44 12.65
N VAL A 223 1.63 -13.22 13.19
CA VAL A 223 2.84 -12.40 13.17
C VAL A 223 3.38 -12.16 14.58
N ARG A 224 4.69 -11.93 14.70
CA ARG A 224 5.37 -11.70 15.99
C ARG A 224 5.05 -10.38 16.66
N ASP A 225 4.79 -9.35 15.87
CA ASP A 225 4.51 -8.03 16.40
C ASP A 225 3.38 -7.34 15.63
N LYS A 226 2.74 -6.38 16.29
CA LYS A 226 1.62 -5.62 15.75
C LYS A 226 1.69 -4.19 16.29
N ASN A 227 2.03 -3.29 15.38
CA ASN A 227 2.01 -1.86 15.62
C ASN A 227 0.62 -1.27 15.29
N ASP A 228 0.31 -0.12 15.88
CA ASP A 228 -0.93 0.61 15.69
C ASP A 228 -0.72 2.10 15.39
N VAL A 229 0.53 2.58 15.35
CA VAL A 229 0.89 3.95 14.99
C VAL A 229 1.82 3.94 13.79
N LEU A 230 1.51 4.74 12.77
CA LEU A 230 2.43 5.10 11.68
C LEU A 230 3.04 6.48 11.95
N THR A 231 4.31 6.66 11.61
CA THR A 231 4.98 7.97 11.58
C THR A 231 5.43 8.30 10.16
N PHE A 232 5.02 9.45 9.63
CA PHE A 232 5.32 9.83 8.25
C PHE A 232 6.62 10.62 8.16
N ASN A 233 7.72 9.91 7.92
CA ASN A 233 9.05 10.50 7.72
C ASN A 233 9.96 9.59 6.88
N ASN A 234 11.20 10.02 6.68
CA ASN A 234 12.25 9.24 6.00
C ASN A 234 11.84 8.72 4.62
N PHE A 235 11.06 9.47 3.84
CA PHE A 235 10.48 9.04 2.57
C PHE A 235 11.54 8.57 1.56
N ASN A 236 11.11 7.71 0.63
CA ASN A 236 11.94 7.25 -0.48
C ASN A 236 11.69 8.14 -1.72
N SER A 237 11.99 9.43 -1.59
CA SER A 237 11.72 10.43 -2.65
C SER A 237 12.47 10.15 -3.97
N SER A 238 13.49 9.29 -3.95
CA SER A 238 14.22 8.82 -5.14
C SER A 238 13.51 7.70 -5.90
N PHE A 239 12.54 7.02 -5.27
CA PHE A 239 11.80 5.96 -5.94
C PHE A 239 10.71 6.56 -6.83
N THR A 240 10.87 6.42 -8.13
CA THR A 240 9.89 6.89 -9.12
C THR A 240 9.16 5.72 -9.78
N ALA A 241 9.89 4.64 -10.08
CA ALA A 241 9.34 3.35 -10.47
C ALA A 241 10.40 2.25 -10.29
N ASN A 242 9.96 1.00 -10.11
CA ASN A 242 10.84 -0.15 -10.11
C ASN A 242 11.54 -0.30 -11.49
N GLY A 243 12.84 -0.58 -11.45
CA GLY A 243 13.70 -0.65 -12.64
C GLY A 243 14.07 0.71 -13.28
N ALA A 244 13.51 1.83 -12.82
CA ALA A 244 13.90 3.14 -13.31
C ALA A 244 15.34 3.48 -12.88
N THR A 245 16.09 4.12 -13.77
CA THR A 245 17.48 4.49 -13.49
C THR A 245 17.53 5.45 -12.30
N GLY A 246 18.25 5.06 -11.24
CA GLY A 246 18.36 5.86 -10.01
C GLY A 246 17.28 5.63 -8.96
N SER A 247 16.24 4.82 -9.26
CA SER A 247 15.30 4.37 -8.23
C SER A 247 15.94 3.32 -7.33
N THR A 248 15.89 3.55 -6.03
CA THR A 248 16.42 2.64 -5.00
C THR A 248 15.29 2.17 -4.10
N ILE A 249 15.26 0.89 -3.75
CA ILE A 249 14.31 0.32 -2.78
C ILE A 249 14.76 0.73 -1.36
N LYS A 250 13.81 1.07 -0.48
CA LYS A 250 14.10 1.44 0.92
C LYS A 250 13.36 0.53 1.90
N TYR A 251 14.12 -0.10 2.79
CA TYR A 251 13.61 -0.99 3.82
C TYR A 251 13.36 -0.22 5.12
N TYR A 252 12.23 0.49 5.20
CA TYR A 252 11.93 1.36 6.35
C TYR A 252 10.75 0.88 7.19
N VAL A 253 10.96 0.72 8.50
CA VAL A 253 9.89 0.47 9.48
C VAL A 253 9.47 1.80 10.09
N ASN A 254 8.28 2.27 9.73
CA ASN A 254 7.68 3.50 10.25
C ASN A 254 6.59 3.26 11.30
N GLY A 255 6.43 2.03 11.78
CA GLY A 255 5.41 1.67 12.76
C GLY A 255 5.93 1.70 14.20
N SER A 256 5.02 1.99 15.14
CA SER A 256 5.24 1.88 16.57
C SER A 256 3.96 1.54 17.33
N LYS A 257 4.07 1.34 18.65
CA LYS A 257 2.92 1.05 19.54
C LYS A 257 2.49 2.30 20.29
N SER A 258 1.19 2.58 20.25
CA SER A 258 0.54 3.50 21.17
C SER A 258 0.43 2.89 22.56
N THR A 259 0.02 3.70 23.53
CA THR A 259 -0.31 3.23 24.88
C THR A 259 -1.54 2.32 24.93
N SER A 260 -2.36 2.31 23.87
CA SER A 260 -3.58 1.52 23.73
C SER A 260 -3.43 0.41 22.67
N ALA A 261 -2.19 0.08 22.29
CA ALA A 261 -1.91 -0.98 21.32
C ALA A 261 -2.53 -2.31 21.76
N ALA A 262 -3.05 -3.05 20.78
CA ALA A 262 -3.69 -4.34 21.02
C ALA A 262 -2.73 -5.31 21.70
N THR A 263 -3.25 -6.09 22.65
CA THR A 263 -2.54 -7.25 23.21
C THR A 263 -2.56 -8.42 22.24
N ALA A 264 -1.68 -9.40 22.46
CA ALA A 264 -1.67 -10.63 21.67
C ALA A 264 -3.04 -11.33 21.66
N ASP A 265 -3.49 -11.71 20.48
CA ASP A 265 -4.77 -12.41 20.23
C ASP A 265 -4.55 -13.83 19.67
N ALA A 266 -3.29 -14.23 19.52
CA ALA A 266 -2.88 -15.56 19.11
C ALA A 266 -1.63 -16.05 19.86
N LYS A 267 -1.32 -17.31 19.65
CA LYS A 267 -0.07 -17.95 20.07
C LYS A 267 0.61 -18.52 18.84
N PHE A 268 1.93 -18.46 18.82
CA PHE A 268 2.74 -19.32 17.95
C PHE A 268 2.74 -20.76 18.49
N ASN A 269 3.16 -21.73 17.67
CA ASN A 269 3.22 -23.13 18.07
C ASN A 269 4.10 -23.38 19.32
N ASN A 270 5.09 -22.52 19.57
CA ASN A 270 5.93 -22.55 20.75
C ASN A 270 5.30 -21.89 22.00
N ASN A 271 3.99 -21.61 22.00
CA ASN A 271 3.21 -20.95 23.05
C ASN A 271 3.59 -19.49 23.37
N GLU A 272 4.47 -18.89 22.58
CA GLU A 272 4.76 -17.46 22.67
C GLU A 272 3.62 -16.63 22.07
N ASP A 273 3.48 -15.39 22.57
CA ASP A 273 2.51 -14.43 22.08
C ASP A 273 2.70 -14.12 20.58
N GLY A 274 1.57 -13.97 19.89
CA GLY A 274 1.52 -13.53 18.50
C GLY A 274 0.21 -12.81 18.21
N TYR A 275 0.10 -12.29 17.00
CA TYR A 275 -1.06 -11.53 16.56
C TYR A 275 -1.60 -12.10 15.25
N VAL A 276 -2.91 -12.30 15.14
CA VAL A 276 -3.56 -12.69 13.90
C VAL A 276 -3.44 -11.55 12.89
N LEU A 277 -2.85 -11.83 11.74
CA LEU A 277 -2.81 -10.89 10.62
C LEU A 277 -4.07 -11.00 9.75
N TYR A 278 -4.42 -12.24 9.36
CA TYR A 278 -5.70 -12.59 8.74
C TYR A 278 -6.11 -14.00 9.16
N SER A 279 -7.41 -14.28 9.06
CA SER A 279 -8.01 -15.57 9.41
C SER A 279 -9.09 -15.94 8.40
N ILE A 280 -9.11 -17.20 7.99
CA ILE A 280 -10.00 -17.76 6.97
C ILE A 280 -10.80 -18.88 7.63
N ASP A 281 -12.13 -18.73 7.71
CA ASP A 281 -13.03 -19.80 8.15
C ASP A 281 -13.30 -20.77 6.99
N LEU A 282 -12.72 -21.97 7.07
CA LEU A 282 -12.81 -22.96 6.02
C LEU A 282 -14.23 -23.46 5.79
N ASN A 283 -15.13 -23.37 6.78
CA ASN A 283 -16.54 -23.79 6.61
C ASN A 283 -17.32 -22.83 5.71
N THR A 284 -16.89 -21.56 5.59
CA THR A 284 -17.53 -20.59 4.69
C THR A 284 -17.20 -20.90 3.22
N TRP A 285 -16.01 -21.46 2.98
CA TRP A 285 -15.50 -21.82 1.65
C TRP A 285 -15.87 -23.26 1.27
N PHE A 286 -15.86 -24.19 2.22
CA PHE A 286 -16.21 -25.60 2.04
C PHE A 286 -17.30 -26.03 3.04
N PRO A 287 -18.57 -25.60 2.85
CA PRO A 287 -19.66 -26.01 3.73
C PRO A 287 -19.82 -27.52 3.83
N GLY A 288 -19.57 -28.09 5.00
CA GLY A 288 -19.58 -29.54 5.21
C GLY A 288 -18.21 -30.22 5.06
N GLY A 289 -17.16 -29.45 4.81
CA GLY A 289 -15.77 -29.92 4.73
C GLY A 289 -15.46 -30.69 3.45
N ASP A 290 -14.54 -31.65 3.56
CA ASP A 290 -14.11 -32.56 2.50
C ASP A 290 -15.24 -33.52 2.14
N GLN A 291 -15.91 -33.24 1.02
CA GLN A 291 -17.10 -33.96 0.56
C GLN A 291 -16.73 -35.22 -0.21
N ASN A 292 -15.62 -35.18 -0.96
CA ASN A 292 -15.17 -36.30 -1.77
C ASN A 292 -14.37 -37.34 -0.95
N LYS A 293 -13.96 -36.99 0.27
CA LYS A 293 -13.19 -37.78 1.25
C LYS A 293 -11.77 -38.11 0.78
N ASP A 294 -11.14 -37.23 0.03
CA ASP A 294 -9.76 -37.37 -0.43
C ASP A 294 -8.72 -36.88 0.58
N GLY A 295 -9.16 -36.28 1.69
CA GLY A 295 -8.33 -35.75 2.77
C GLY A 295 -7.92 -34.30 2.58
N LEU A 296 -8.36 -33.63 1.51
CA LEU A 296 -8.05 -32.25 1.17
C LEU A 296 -9.34 -31.44 1.02
N LEU A 297 -9.20 -30.12 1.15
CA LEU A 297 -10.20 -29.14 0.74
C LEU A 297 -9.69 -28.50 -0.55
N ASN A 298 -10.33 -28.80 -1.69
CA ASN A 298 -9.82 -28.44 -3.02
C ASN A 298 -10.93 -28.31 -4.10
N ALA A 299 -10.55 -28.27 -5.38
CA ALA A 299 -11.49 -28.07 -6.50
C ALA A 299 -12.42 -29.27 -6.78
N GLU A 300 -12.08 -30.46 -6.27
CA GLU A 300 -12.86 -31.69 -6.40
C GLU A 300 -14.02 -31.74 -5.39
N ASP A 301 -14.02 -30.87 -4.39
CA ASP A 301 -15.11 -30.66 -3.45
C ASP A 301 -16.26 -29.89 -4.11
N THR A 302 -17.35 -30.59 -4.43
CA THR A 302 -18.50 -30.00 -5.13
C THR A 302 -19.27 -28.97 -4.31
N ASN A 303 -19.05 -28.96 -2.99
CA ASN A 303 -19.62 -28.01 -2.03
C ASN A 303 -18.82 -26.72 -1.91
N TRP A 304 -17.67 -26.55 -2.58
CA TRP A 304 -16.90 -25.31 -2.54
C TRP A 304 -17.75 -24.10 -2.95
N LYS A 305 -17.57 -22.99 -2.24
CA LYS A 305 -18.23 -21.70 -2.49
C LYS A 305 -17.23 -20.56 -2.42
N HIS A 306 -17.41 -19.61 -3.32
CA HIS A 306 -16.81 -18.28 -3.23
C HIS A 306 -17.69 -17.41 -2.31
N PRO A 307 -17.20 -16.97 -1.13
CA PRO A 307 -17.97 -16.12 -0.23
C PRO A 307 -18.22 -14.73 -0.83
N ASP A 308 -19.45 -14.21 -0.74
CA ASP A 308 -19.83 -12.91 -1.30
C ASP A 308 -19.03 -11.72 -0.71
N SER A 309 -18.46 -11.88 0.49
CA SER A 309 -17.61 -10.87 1.12
C SER A 309 -16.24 -10.72 0.45
N VAL A 310 -15.81 -11.73 -0.32
CA VAL A 310 -14.55 -11.70 -1.07
C VAL A 310 -14.85 -11.09 -2.44
N LYS A 311 -14.32 -9.88 -2.67
CA LYS A 311 -14.56 -9.14 -3.92
C LYS A 311 -13.40 -9.31 -4.90
N THR A 312 -12.92 -10.53 -5.06
CA THR A 312 -11.88 -10.84 -6.03
C THR A 312 -12.08 -12.21 -6.60
N GLN A 313 -11.80 -12.37 -7.90
CA GLN A 313 -11.89 -13.65 -8.56
C GLN A 313 -10.88 -14.61 -7.92
N VAL A 314 -11.25 -15.87 -7.73
CA VAL A 314 -10.37 -16.87 -7.12
C VAL A 314 -10.52 -18.18 -7.86
N VAL A 315 -9.45 -18.95 -8.00
CA VAL A 315 -9.48 -20.28 -8.62
C VAL A 315 -10.43 -21.16 -7.81
N LYS A 316 -11.29 -21.90 -8.51
CA LYS A 316 -12.21 -22.84 -7.87
C LYS A 316 -11.47 -23.80 -6.92
N GLY A 317 -12.01 -24.01 -5.72
CA GLY A 317 -11.38 -24.87 -4.72
C GLY A 317 -10.26 -24.21 -3.91
N SER A 318 -10.07 -22.91 -4.05
CA SER A 318 -9.10 -22.14 -3.26
C SER A 318 -9.79 -21.29 -2.18
N VAL A 319 -9.00 -20.71 -1.28
CA VAL A 319 -9.45 -19.75 -0.26
C VAL A 319 -8.55 -18.52 -0.25
N PHE A 320 -9.09 -17.38 0.18
CA PHE A 320 -8.39 -16.11 0.18
C PHE A 320 -8.57 -15.35 1.50
N GLY A 321 -7.50 -14.73 1.99
CA GLY A 321 -7.50 -13.83 3.16
C GLY A 321 -6.42 -12.77 3.01
N SER A 322 -6.64 -11.57 3.55
CA SER A 322 -5.74 -10.44 3.33
C SER A 322 -5.84 -9.38 4.40
N ASN A 323 -4.76 -8.61 4.58
CA ASN A 323 -4.78 -7.42 5.41
C ASN A 323 -3.66 -6.43 5.04
N PHE A 324 -3.87 -5.13 5.30
CA PHE A 324 -2.74 -4.19 5.40
C PHE A 324 -2.06 -4.33 6.76
N VAL A 325 -0.78 -3.97 6.82
CA VAL A 325 0.05 -4.14 8.01
C VAL A 325 0.75 -2.82 8.31
N ILE A 326 0.64 -2.36 9.55
CA ILE A 326 1.50 -1.28 10.05
C ILE A 326 2.89 -1.90 10.26
N PRO A 327 3.93 -1.40 9.58
CA PRO A 327 5.28 -1.99 9.57
C PRO A 327 5.84 -2.24 10.97
N PHE A 328 6.59 -3.32 11.15
CA PHE A 328 7.20 -3.68 12.44
C PHE A 328 8.55 -4.39 12.26
N ASN A 329 9.40 -4.26 13.27
CA ASN A 329 10.72 -4.90 13.27
C ASN A 329 10.60 -6.38 13.67
N TYR A 330 11.51 -7.22 13.18
CA TYR A 330 11.57 -8.61 13.64
C TYR A 330 11.90 -8.71 15.13
N ALA A 331 11.52 -9.81 15.76
CA ALA A 331 11.95 -10.15 17.12
C ALA A 331 13.20 -11.05 17.06
N LYS A 332 14.28 -10.66 17.73
CA LYS A 332 15.59 -11.35 17.65
C LYS A 332 15.49 -12.84 17.96
N GLY A 333 15.94 -13.68 17.04
CA GLY A 333 15.97 -15.14 17.18
C GLY A 333 14.60 -15.82 17.07
N LYS A 334 13.57 -15.10 16.61
CA LYS A 334 12.20 -15.62 16.51
C LYS A 334 11.67 -15.46 15.09
N ASN A 335 11.10 -16.53 14.54
CA ASN A 335 10.46 -16.49 13.21
C ASN A 335 9.39 -15.40 13.17
N THR A 336 9.40 -14.55 12.14
CA THR A 336 8.51 -13.38 12.01
C THR A 336 7.04 -13.77 11.86
N MET A 337 6.77 -14.86 11.11
CA MET A 337 5.42 -15.28 10.73
C MET A 337 5.26 -16.80 10.82
N GLU A 338 4.03 -17.25 11.09
CA GLU A 338 3.64 -18.66 11.11
C GLU A 338 2.24 -18.82 10.51
N LEU A 339 2.12 -19.66 9.48
CA LEU A 339 0.83 -20.09 8.97
C LEU A 339 0.33 -21.24 9.84
N GLN A 340 -0.93 -21.19 10.24
CA GLN A 340 -1.51 -22.16 11.17
C GLN A 340 -2.82 -22.71 10.64
N LEU A 341 -2.97 -24.03 10.71
CA LEU A 341 -4.24 -24.73 10.55
C LEU A 341 -4.76 -25.08 11.94
N LEU A 342 -6.03 -24.72 12.21
CA LEU A 342 -6.67 -24.92 13.51
C LEU A 342 -7.91 -25.80 13.38
N ASP A 343 -8.19 -26.54 14.45
CA ASP A 343 -9.48 -27.22 14.63
C ASP A 343 -10.58 -26.27 15.12
N ALA A 344 -11.84 -26.75 15.16
CA ALA A 344 -12.99 -25.95 15.59
C ALA A 344 -12.94 -25.49 17.06
N LYS A 345 -11.99 -25.99 17.86
CA LYS A 345 -11.74 -25.55 19.25
C LYS A 345 -10.55 -24.60 19.35
N ASN A 346 -10.07 -24.08 18.22
CA ASN A 346 -8.91 -23.20 18.11
C ASN A 346 -7.58 -23.85 18.55
N ASN A 347 -7.47 -25.19 18.55
CA ASN A 347 -6.17 -25.82 18.73
C ASN A 347 -5.41 -25.78 17.41
N ILE A 348 -4.13 -25.41 17.47
CA ILE A 348 -3.22 -25.55 16.34
C ILE A 348 -3.03 -27.05 16.06
N ILE A 349 -3.32 -27.46 14.82
CA ILE A 349 -3.19 -28.86 14.37
C ILE A 349 -2.09 -29.05 13.33
N LYS A 350 -1.68 -27.98 12.63
CA LYS A 350 -0.51 -27.95 11.74
C LYS A 350 0.01 -26.52 11.64
N THR A 351 1.32 -26.38 11.49
CA THR A 351 2.01 -25.10 11.33
C THR A 351 2.97 -25.16 10.17
N TRP A 352 3.23 -24.01 9.56
CA TRP A 352 4.31 -23.82 8.60
C TRP A 352 5.10 -22.58 9.01
N THR A 353 6.42 -22.69 9.01
CA THR A 353 7.30 -21.52 9.14
C THR A 353 7.22 -20.71 7.85
N VAL A 354 7.00 -19.41 7.98
CA VAL A 354 6.88 -18.51 6.83
C VAL A 354 8.19 -17.73 6.67
N SER A 355 8.75 -17.72 5.46
CA SER A 355 10.02 -17.04 5.13
C SER A 355 9.87 -16.13 3.92
N ILE A 356 10.69 -15.08 3.83
CA ILE A 356 10.94 -14.39 2.55
C ILE A 356 11.99 -15.17 1.73
N PRO A 357 12.06 -14.98 0.42
CA PRO A 357 13.07 -15.62 -0.41
C PRO A 357 14.48 -15.23 0.03
N ALA A 358 15.44 -16.15 -0.03
CA ALA A 358 16.81 -15.86 0.39
C ALA A 358 17.46 -14.70 -0.38
N ALA A 359 17.05 -14.47 -1.63
CA ALA A 359 17.51 -13.35 -2.46
C ALA A 359 16.91 -12.00 -2.04
N ASP A 360 15.79 -12.00 -1.31
CA ASP A 360 15.09 -10.80 -0.87
C ASP A 360 15.51 -10.34 0.53
N VAL A 361 16.33 -11.13 1.24
CA VAL A 361 16.84 -10.80 2.56
C VAL A 361 17.65 -9.51 2.48
N ASN A 362 17.16 -8.45 3.11
CA ASN A 362 17.89 -7.19 3.12
C ASN A 362 19.00 -7.25 4.18
N ILE A 363 20.25 -7.11 3.74
CA ILE A 363 21.41 -7.03 4.65
C ILE A 363 21.91 -5.59 4.84
N ASP A 364 21.34 -4.62 4.11
CA ASP A 364 21.72 -3.22 4.21
C ASP A 364 21.00 -2.53 5.38
N ALA A 365 21.77 -2.00 6.32
CA ALA A 365 21.27 -1.22 7.46
C ALA A 365 21.65 0.29 7.36
N THR A 366 22.10 0.73 6.18
CA THR A 366 22.55 2.12 5.96
C THR A 366 21.41 3.01 5.47
N ASN A 367 21.57 4.33 5.53
CA ASN A 367 20.61 5.31 5.01
C ASN A 367 19.17 5.16 5.54
N GLY A 368 19.04 4.66 6.78
CA GLY A 368 17.77 4.41 7.43
C GLY A 368 17.13 3.06 7.09
N ASN A 369 17.77 2.21 6.28
CA ASN A 369 17.31 0.84 6.04
C ASN A 369 17.41 -0.01 7.31
N VAL A 370 16.48 -0.96 7.47
CA VAL A 370 16.56 -2.02 8.48
C VAL A 370 17.05 -3.32 7.82
N ALA A 371 18.06 -3.95 8.39
CA ALA A 371 18.52 -5.26 7.94
C ALA A 371 17.67 -6.37 8.57
N ASP A 372 17.43 -7.42 7.79
CA ASP A 372 16.85 -8.68 8.22
C ASP A 372 17.91 -9.58 8.87
N ALA A 373 17.48 -10.56 9.66
CA ALA A 373 18.39 -11.51 10.30
C ALA A 373 18.53 -12.81 9.51
N SER A 374 17.44 -13.28 8.88
CA SER A 374 17.42 -14.48 8.04
C SER A 374 16.13 -14.52 7.20
N PRO A 375 16.00 -15.47 6.24
CA PRO A 375 14.76 -15.67 5.51
C PRO A 375 13.50 -15.79 6.39
N SER A 376 13.60 -16.44 7.55
CA SER A 376 12.46 -16.61 8.48
C SER A 376 12.37 -15.52 9.56
N ILE A 377 13.38 -14.65 9.67
CA ILE A 377 13.49 -13.59 10.68
C ILE A 377 13.78 -12.28 9.95
N PHE A 378 12.72 -11.65 9.48
CA PHE A 378 12.74 -10.46 8.64
C PHE A 378 11.80 -9.36 9.17
N ASN A 379 12.09 -8.12 8.82
CA ASN A 379 11.25 -6.97 9.12
C ASN A 379 10.09 -6.87 8.13
N VAL A 380 8.93 -6.41 8.61
CA VAL A 380 7.82 -6.01 7.74
C VAL A 380 7.94 -4.51 7.53
N VAL A 381 8.32 -4.08 6.32
CA VAL A 381 8.61 -2.68 6.00
C VAL A 381 7.48 -2.05 5.18
N ARG A 382 7.34 -0.73 5.22
CA ARG A 382 6.29 -0.03 4.46
C ARG A 382 6.46 -0.22 2.96
N ASN A 383 5.38 -0.05 2.21
CA ASN A 383 5.39 -0.11 0.75
C ASN A 383 5.95 -1.41 0.17
N HIS A 384 6.00 -2.48 0.97
CA HIS A 384 6.32 -3.84 0.56
C HIS A 384 5.10 -4.75 0.73
N MET A 385 5.02 -5.77 -0.12
CA MET A 385 3.95 -6.76 -0.11
C MET A 385 4.50 -8.13 0.30
N TYR A 386 3.80 -8.85 1.17
CA TYR A 386 4.23 -10.14 1.74
C TYR A 386 3.12 -11.20 1.57
N ASN A 387 3.21 -12.03 0.52
CA ASN A 387 2.09 -12.88 0.11
C ASN A 387 2.42 -14.37 0.06
N LEU A 388 1.42 -15.19 0.42
CA LEU A 388 1.40 -16.63 0.13
C LEU A 388 0.46 -16.87 -1.04
N GLY A 389 0.95 -17.53 -2.11
CA GLY A 389 0.29 -17.60 -3.41
C GLY A 389 0.52 -16.34 -4.28
N VAL A 390 0.12 -16.42 -5.54
CA VAL A 390 0.30 -15.35 -6.54
C VAL A 390 -1.05 -14.87 -7.03
N LYS A 391 -1.27 -13.56 -6.96
CA LYS A 391 -2.47 -12.92 -7.49
C LYS A 391 -2.18 -11.52 -7.99
N THR A 392 -1.98 -11.37 -9.30
CA THR A 392 -1.54 -10.11 -9.92
C THR A 392 -2.68 -9.17 -10.31
N SER A 393 -3.92 -9.67 -10.33
CA SER A 393 -5.13 -8.90 -10.64
C SER A 393 -6.28 -9.34 -9.73
N ASN A 394 -7.18 -8.41 -9.46
CA ASN A 394 -8.45 -8.69 -8.79
C ASN A 394 -9.42 -9.54 -9.65
N GLY A 395 -9.16 -9.72 -10.96
CA GLY A 395 -9.96 -10.48 -11.91
C GLY A 395 -11.19 -9.73 -12.44
N THR A 396 -11.17 -8.39 -12.49
CA THR A 396 -12.29 -7.58 -13.00
C THR A 396 -12.13 -7.22 -14.49
N THR A 397 -13.24 -7.15 -15.23
CA THR A 397 -13.30 -6.60 -16.61
C THR A 397 -13.24 -5.07 -16.67
N THR A 398 -13.58 -4.41 -15.57
CA THR A 398 -13.48 -2.95 -15.39
C THR A 398 -12.78 -2.67 -14.07
N ASP A 399 -11.72 -1.88 -14.11
CA ASP A 399 -11.03 -1.50 -12.89
C ASP A 399 -11.93 -0.62 -12.01
N PRO A 400 -11.90 -0.80 -10.68
CA PRO A 400 -12.82 -0.10 -9.79
C PRO A 400 -12.44 1.37 -9.68
N ASP A 401 -13.36 2.32 -9.89
CA ASP A 401 -13.06 3.76 -9.87
C ASP A 401 -13.61 4.46 -8.60
N PRO A 402 -13.35 5.78 -8.38
CA PRO A 402 -13.88 6.50 -7.20
C PRO A 402 -15.41 6.47 -7.07
N ASN A 403 -16.13 6.24 -8.17
CA ASN A 403 -17.59 6.17 -8.25
C ASN A 403 -18.12 4.73 -8.13
N LYS A 404 -17.31 3.71 -8.50
CA LYS A 404 -17.57 2.28 -8.33
C LYS A 404 -16.37 1.60 -7.64
N PRO A 405 -16.21 1.81 -6.32
CA PRO A 405 -15.04 1.35 -5.61
C PRO A 405 -14.99 -0.19 -5.54
N ASP A 406 -16.11 -0.87 -5.37
CA ASP A 406 -16.06 -2.33 -5.22
C ASP A 406 -15.80 -3.07 -6.54
N PRO A 407 -14.72 -3.88 -6.64
CA PRO A 407 -14.46 -4.74 -7.77
C PRO A 407 -15.61 -5.72 -7.92
N ASP A 408 -15.98 -5.90 -9.17
CA ASP A 408 -16.96 -6.90 -9.58
C ASP A 408 -16.20 -8.00 -10.31
N PRO A 409 -15.68 -9.01 -9.56
CA PRO A 409 -14.85 -10.04 -10.14
C PRO A 409 -15.63 -10.80 -11.21
N ASN A 410 -14.96 -11.11 -12.31
CA ASN A 410 -15.59 -11.84 -13.42
C ASN A 410 -16.11 -13.20 -12.93
N LYS A 411 -17.33 -13.53 -13.34
CA LYS A 411 -17.93 -14.86 -13.12
C LYS A 411 -18.08 -15.59 -14.46
N PRO A 412 -17.90 -16.92 -14.52
CA PRO A 412 -17.52 -17.80 -13.41
C PRO A 412 -16.07 -17.60 -12.95
N ASP A 413 -15.77 -18.09 -11.75
CA ASP A 413 -14.40 -18.22 -11.25
C ASP A 413 -13.57 -19.18 -12.15
N PRO A 414 -12.24 -19.00 -12.29
CA PRO A 414 -11.40 -19.85 -13.09
C PRO A 414 -11.36 -21.27 -12.50
N ASP A 415 -11.52 -22.27 -13.36
CA ASP A 415 -11.43 -23.67 -12.92
C ASP A 415 -9.98 -24.12 -12.61
N LYS A 416 -8.97 -23.39 -13.09
CA LYS A 416 -7.56 -23.77 -12.98
C LYS A 416 -6.65 -22.55 -12.73
N PRO A 417 -5.53 -22.74 -12.02
CA PRO A 417 -4.50 -21.71 -11.87
C PRO A 417 -3.92 -21.22 -13.21
N ASP A 418 -3.55 -19.93 -13.28
CA ASP A 418 -2.66 -19.36 -14.29
C ASP A 418 -1.28 -19.09 -13.64
N PRO A 419 -0.28 -19.97 -13.87
CA PRO A 419 1.02 -19.89 -13.21
C PRO A 419 1.67 -18.50 -13.29
N GLY A 420 2.07 -17.99 -12.13
CA GLY A 420 2.67 -16.67 -11.99
C GLY A 420 1.71 -15.49 -12.25
N LYS A 421 0.39 -15.69 -12.27
CA LYS A 421 -0.60 -14.60 -12.35
C LYS A 421 -1.76 -14.79 -11.37
N ASP A 422 -2.35 -15.97 -11.35
CA ASP A 422 -3.46 -16.34 -10.46
C ASP A 422 -3.24 -17.79 -10.03
N GLU A 423 -2.40 -17.97 -9.02
CA GLU A 423 -1.83 -19.25 -8.61
C GLU A 423 -1.86 -19.37 -7.08
N PRO A 424 -2.88 -20.05 -6.52
CA PRO A 424 -2.95 -20.30 -5.08
C PRO A 424 -1.83 -21.24 -4.62
N GLU A 425 -1.36 -21.01 -3.41
CA GLU A 425 -0.34 -21.81 -2.74
C GLU A 425 -0.87 -23.21 -2.39
N ASP A 426 -0.15 -24.24 -2.79
CA ASP A 426 -0.54 -25.65 -2.61
C ASP A 426 -0.02 -26.19 -1.27
N LEU A 427 -0.91 -26.36 -0.29
CA LEU A 427 -0.51 -26.76 1.07
C LEU A 427 -0.16 -28.26 1.23
N THR A 428 -0.19 -29.03 0.15
CA THR A 428 0.32 -30.42 0.11
C THR A 428 1.80 -30.50 -0.18
N LYS A 429 2.40 -29.42 -0.68
CA LYS A 429 3.80 -29.36 -1.07
C LYS A 429 4.51 -28.35 -0.18
N SER A 430 5.64 -28.74 0.39
CA SER A 430 6.62 -27.79 0.90
C SER A 430 7.52 -27.44 -0.28
N GLN A 431 7.32 -26.31 -0.99
CA GLN A 431 8.42 -25.64 -1.72
C GLN A 431 8.12 -24.32 -2.47
N ASN A 432 9.26 -23.64 -2.71
CA ASN A 432 9.56 -22.27 -3.13
C ASN A 432 9.14 -21.79 -4.54
N LEU A 433 8.87 -20.47 -4.56
CA LEU A 433 9.12 -19.40 -5.53
C LEU A 433 8.80 -19.49 -7.05
N ILE A 434 7.94 -18.56 -7.49
CA ILE A 434 8.09 -17.80 -8.75
C ILE A 434 7.91 -16.31 -8.38
N LEU A 435 8.86 -15.46 -8.79
CA LEU A 435 8.93 -14.03 -8.46
C LEU A 435 8.28 -13.19 -9.59
N LYS A 436 7.45 -12.21 -9.24
CA LYS A 436 7.12 -11.05 -10.10
C LYS A 436 7.00 -9.78 -9.26
N VAL A 437 7.78 -8.77 -9.62
CA VAL A 437 7.72 -7.41 -9.07
C VAL A 437 6.64 -6.63 -9.82
N ASN A 438 5.94 -5.72 -9.12
CA ASN A 438 5.04 -4.70 -9.69
C ASN A 438 5.49 -3.35 -9.12
N ASP A 439 5.51 -2.29 -9.93
CA ASP A 439 6.13 -1.01 -9.57
C ASP A 439 5.28 -0.12 -8.61
N ASN A 440 4.11 -0.60 -8.17
CA ASN A 440 3.31 0.02 -7.10
C ASN A 440 3.74 -0.33 -5.69
N TRP A 441 4.55 -1.37 -5.55
CA TRP A 441 5.18 -1.77 -4.30
C TRP A 441 6.68 -1.63 -4.52
N GLU A 442 7.41 -1.09 -3.55
CA GLU A 442 8.87 -1.04 -3.62
C GLU A 442 9.46 -2.45 -3.77
N ALA A 443 8.82 -3.44 -3.15
CA ALA A 443 9.02 -4.86 -3.46
C ALA A 443 7.77 -5.70 -3.21
N ILE A 444 7.66 -6.82 -3.92
CA ILE A 444 6.69 -7.89 -3.64
C ILE A 444 7.47 -9.14 -3.26
N HIS A 445 7.35 -9.54 -2.02
CA HIS A 445 7.90 -10.78 -1.48
C HIS A 445 6.85 -11.89 -1.61
N LYS A 446 7.18 -12.93 -2.39
CA LYS A 446 6.45 -14.20 -2.34
C LYS A 446 7.01 -14.99 -1.16
N LEU A 447 6.22 -15.12 -0.11
CA LEU A 447 6.58 -15.86 1.08
C LEU A 447 6.66 -17.37 0.77
N GLU A 448 7.53 -18.06 1.48
CA GLU A 448 7.81 -19.49 1.37
C GLU A 448 7.35 -20.21 2.64
N LEU A 449 6.80 -21.42 2.48
CA LEU A 449 6.41 -22.29 3.58
C LEU A 449 7.47 -23.37 3.80
N GLY A 450 7.99 -23.43 5.03
CA GLY A 450 8.85 -24.51 5.53
C GLY A 450 8.14 -25.36 6.57
N ASP A 451 8.58 -26.60 6.70
CA ASP A 451 8.15 -27.54 7.74
C ASP A 451 8.71 -27.19 9.14
#